data_AF-A0A519EF04-F1
#
_entry.id   AF-A0A519EF04-F1
#
_cell.length_a   1.000
_cell.length_b   1.000
_cell.length_c   1.000
_cell.angle_alpha   90.00
_cell.angle_beta   90.00
_cell.angle_gamma   90.00
#
_symmetry.space_group_name_H-M   'P 1'
#
loop_
_entity.id
_entity.type
_entity.pdbx_description
1 polymer ?
#
loop_
_entity_poly.entity_id
_entity_poly.type
_entity_poly.pdbx_seq_one_letter_code
_entity_poly.pdbx_strand_id
1 'polypeptide(L)'
;MQHHEEGAATGGLTGWPLSEYRKRKLEIRFTGSGSEYFRIWIVNLLLTIVTASLYWPFAKARRIRYFYANTLVDGHALSFHGDPWKMFRGHVLLLVLGGVYSAAGRFSPVAGLVAFALMAAIWPALWRAGMQFRLGNTGWRGLRLGFTGSLKGAYAPFLPIWCMSGAILLTQVYLEGFKRDPQAFVNVFSQVMWIINGAMLAGLLATPWIIAAAKRYQHNGYRIASQQGELRLPTGAVYWLSLKAFGLGLLVTAAVTLVLLLTMGVTAFSGRSAVAGVAMIVSIALGYLAYFVVVGPFFTARLQNMVWNGTTSDDLSFTSQLRMRALAVLTLKNWLLMAITLGLYRPFAVVHTTRLRLEAVSLTMDGDPETWVAGEAGANQDATGEFAGDFFGIDMGL
;
A
#
# COMPACT_ATOMS: atom_id res chain seq x y z
N MET A 1 18.80 62.10 -57.03
CA MET A 1 18.38 61.08 -58.02
C MET A 1 18.11 59.80 -57.26
N GLN A 2 16.91 59.22 -57.46
CA GLN A 2 16.37 57.96 -56.94
C GLN A 2 15.98 57.92 -55.45
N HIS A 3 14.83 57.39 -55.04
CA HIS A 3 13.47 57.32 -55.60
C HIS A 3 12.58 56.96 -54.39
N HIS A 4 11.38 57.53 -54.35
CA HIS A 4 10.34 57.29 -53.35
C HIS A 4 9.64 55.92 -53.55
N GLU A 5 9.11 55.43 -52.43
CA GLU A 5 7.80 54.77 -52.26
C GLU A 5 7.58 53.24 -52.43
N GLU A 6 7.11 52.69 -51.30
CA GLU A 6 5.93 51.84 -51.08
C GLU A 6 5.82 50.44 -51.69
N GLY A 7 5.68 49.47 -50.77
CA GLY A 7 5.15 48.14 -51.00
C GLY A 7 4.63 47.58 -49.67
N ALA A 8 3.39 47.95 -49.34
CA ALA A 8 2.63 47.43 -48.22
C ALA A 8 2.31 45.92 -48.37
N ALA A 9 1.95 45.32 -47.23
CA ALA A 9 1.12 44.11 -47.11
C ALA A 9 1.73 42.77 -47.54
N THR A 10 2.47 42.15 -46.62
CA THR A 10 2.22 40.74 -46.29
C THR A 10 2.06 40.59 -44.78
N GLY A 11 0.81 40.73 -44.35
CA GLY A 11 0.32 40.10 -43.13
C GLY A 11 0.42 38.58 -43.31
N GLY A 12 1.61 38.03 -43.07
CA GLY A 12 1.88 36.61 -43.02
C GLY A 12 1.73 36.14 -41.59
N LEU A 13 0.61 35.46 -41.30
CA LEU A 13 0.29 34.77 -40.05
C LEU A 13 1.28 33.63 -39.76
N THR A 14 2.53 33.94 -39.39
CA THR A 14 3.52 32.95 -38.95
C THR A 14 4.18 33.40 -37.66
N GLY A 15 3.35 33.53 -36.64
CA GLY A 15 3.76 33.85 -35.28
C GLY A 15 2.82 33.22 -34.27
N TRP A 16 2.27 32.03 -34.56
CA TRP A 16 1.86 31.18 -33.45
C TRP A 16 3.14 30.88 -32.68
N PRO A 17 3.24 31.16 -31.37
CA PRO A 17 4.26 30.49 -30.60
C PRO A 17 3.99 29.02 -30.86
N LEU A 18 4.92 28.34 -31.53
CA LEU A 18 5.02 26.90 -31.42
C LEU A 18 5.05 26.69 -29.91
N SER A 19 3.92 26.30 -29.33
CA SER A 19 3.86 25.85 -27.96
C SER A 19 4.73 24.61 -27.97
N GLU A 20 6.04 24.82 -27.78
CA GLU A 20 6.94 23.80 -27.32
C GLU A 20 6.25 23.28 -26.06
N TYR A 21 5.49 22.19 -26.20
CA TYR A 21 5.12 21.33 -25.11
C TYR A 21 6.43 20.73 -24.60
N ARG A 22 7.20 21.57 -23.91
CA ARG A 22 8.46 21.19 -23.30
C ARG A 22 8.05 20.34 -22.12
N LYS A 23 8.30 19.03 -22.23
CA LYS A 23 8.14 18.07 -21.15
C LYS A 23 8.53 18.70 -19.82
N ARG A 24 7.52 19.06 -19.02
CA ARG A 24 7.72 19.78 -17.77
C ARG A 24 7.89 18.77 -16.67
N LYS A 25 9.00 18.88 -15.93
CA LYS A 25 9.19 18.10 -14.72
C LYS A 25 8.44 18.80 -13.58
N LEU A 26 7.44 18.12 -13.05
CA LEU A 26 6.64 18.54 -11.90
C LEU A 26 7.24 17.89 -10.66
N GLU A 27 7.70 18.72 -9.73
CA GLU A 27 8.25 18.26 -8.45
C GLU A 27 7.12 17.92 -7.47
N ILE A 28 7.34 16.86 -6.69
CA ILE A 28 6.48 16.50 -5.56
C ILE A 28 7.20 16.90 -4.27
N ARG A 29 6.56 17.73 -3.46
CA ARG A 29 7.10 18.20 -2.17
C ARG A 29 6.14 17.89 -1.03
N PHE A 30 6.67 17.47 0.11
CA PHE A 30 5.86 17.21 1.30
C PHE A 30 6.15 18.21 2.44
N THR A 31 5.21 19.12 2.67
CA THR A 31 5.35 20.23 3.64
C THR A 31 4.89 19.88 5.06
N GLY A 32 4.34 18.69 5.27
CA GLY A 32 3.76 18.31 6.56
C GLY A 32 4.80 18.26 7.67
N SER A 33 4.41 18.74 8.86
CA SER A 33 5.21 18.74 10.08
C SER A 33 4.89 17.54 10.98
N GLY A 34 5.92 17.02 11.66
CA GLY A 34 5.76 15.95 12.64
C GLY A 34 4.98 16.40 13.89
N SER A 35 5.20 17.63 14.36
CA SER A 35 4.54 18.16 15.56
C SER A 35 3.05 18.45 15.33
N GLU A 36 2.70 18.99 14.16
CA GLU A 36 1.32 19.21 13.76
C GLU A 36 0.57 17.88 13.62
N TYR A 37 1.19 16.90 12.96
CA TYR A 37 0.62 15.57 12.84
C TYR A 37 0.51 14.83 14.18
N PHE A 38 1.46 15.01 15.10
CA PHE A 38 1.40 14.45 16.45
C PHE A 38 0.15 14.91 17.19
N ARG A 39 -0.18 16.22 17.13
CA ARG A 39 -1.41 16.77 17.76
C ARG A 39 -2.68 16.14 17.19
N ILE A 40 -2.73 15.95 15.87
CA ILE A 40 -3.85 15.26 15.21
C ILE A 40 -3.92 13.80 15.66
N TRP A 41 -2.78 13.11 15.68
CA TRP A 41 -2.68 11.69 15.98
C TRP A 41 -3.06 11.37 17.42
N ILE A 42 -2.59 12.13 18.41
CA ILE A 42 -2.86 11.85 19.82
C ILE A 42 -4.35 12.01 20.16
N VAL A 43 -5.01 13.05 19.65
CA VAL A 43 -6.46 13.25 19.82
C VAL A 43 -7.22 12.11 19.17
N ASN A 44 -6.85 11.73 17.94
CA ASN A 44 -7.48 10.62 17.24
C ASN A 44 -7.26 9.27 17.95
N LEU A 45 -6.08 9.04 18.53
CA LEU A 45 -5.77 7.84 19.30
C LEU A 45 -6.68 7.74 20.52
N LEU A 46 -6.76 8.80 21.32
CA LEU A 46 -7.60 8.86 22.52
C LEU A 46 -9.07 8.61 22.16
N LEU A 47 -9.59 9.29 21.14
CA LEU A 47 -10.97 9.09 20.69
C LEU A 47 -11.21 7.67 20.16
N THR A 48 -10.25 7.08 19.45
CA THR A 48 -10.37 5.69 18.97
C THR A 48 -10.42 4.68 20.11
N ILE A 49 -9.65 4.92 21.18
CA ILE A 49 -9.66 4.07 22.38
C ILE A 49 -10.99 4.23 23.12
N VAL A 50 -11.42 5.46 23.41
CA VAL A 50 -12.64 5.76 24.16
C VAL A 50 -13.90 5.25 23.44
N THR A 51 -13.90 5.28 22.12
CA THR A 51 -15.04 4.80 21.29
C THR A 51 -14.92 3.33 20.87
N ALA A 52 -13.98 2.57 21.44
CA ALA A 52 -13.74 1.17 21.10
C ALA A 52 -13.69 0.90 19.58
N SER A 53 -12.84 1.67 18.88
CA SER A 53 -12.62 1.66 17.42
C SER A 53 -13.66 2.36 16.54
N LEU A 54 -14.85 2.73 17.04
CA LEU A 54 -15.89 3.37 16.21
C LEU A 54 -15.46 4.72 15.61
N TYR A 55 -14.56 5.46 16.27
CA TYR A 55 -14.02 6.72 15.75
C TYR A 55 -12.93 6.55 14.67
N TRP A 56 -12.42 5.34 14.45
CA TRP A 56 -11.33 5.08 13.50
C TRP A 56 -11.55 5.65 12.08
N PRO A 57 -12.75 5.59 11.49
CA PRO A 57 -13.02 6.16 10.16
C PRO A 57 -12.84 7.68 10.10
N PHE A 58 -13.25 8.40 11.14
CA PHE A 58 -13.08 9.85 11.25
C PHE A 58 -11.60 10.23 11.43
N ALA A 59 -10.88 9.45 12.26
CA ALA A 59 -9.44 9.57 12.41
C ALA A 59 -8.70 9.35 11.08
N LYS A 60 -9.10 8.32 10.31
CA LYS A 60 -8.57 8.03 8.98
C LYS A 60 -8.83 9.18 8.00
N ALA A 61 -10.06 9.70 7.94
CA ALA A 61 -10.39 10.83 7.08
C ALA A 61 -9.55 12.08 7.40
N ARG A 62 -9.37 12.40 8.69
CA ARG A 62 -8.53 13.52 9.14
C ARG A 62 -7.06 13.34 8.77
N ARG A 63 -6.54 12.11 8.90
CA ARG A 63 -5.19 11.75 8.45
C ARG A 63 -5.04 11.96 6.93
N ILE A 64 -5.97 11.44 6.11
CA ILE A 64 -5.90 11.59 4.65
C ILE A 64 -5.90 13.07 4.26
N ARG A 65 -6.84 13.86 4.80
CA ARG A 65 -6.91 15.32 4.56
C ARG A 65 -5.59 16.01 4.89
N TYR A 66 -5.01 15.71 6.05
CA TYR A 66 -3.74 16.31 6.47
C TYR A 66 -2.59 15.98 5.52
N PHE A 67 -2.44 14.71 5.14
CA PHE A 67 -1.35 14.31 4.25
C PHE A 67 -1.52 14.90 2.85
N TYR A 68 -2.74 14.93 2.32
CA TYR A 68 -3.01 15.41 0.95
C TYR A 68 -2.82 16.93 0.87
N ALA A 69 -3.35 17.68 1.85
CA ALA A 69 -3.15 19.13 1.92
C ALA A 69 -1.66 19.53 2.05
N ASN A 70 -0.81 18.61 2.53
CA ASN A 70 0.63 18.79 2.66
C ASN A 70 1.44 18.10 1.55
N THR A 71 0.80 17.51 0.55
CA THR A 71 1.45 16.98 -0.65
C THR A 71 1.24 17.98 -1.78
N LEU A 72 2.31 18.71 -2.10
CA LEU A 72 2.34 19.67 -3.20
C LEU A 72 2.84 18.95 -4.46
N VAL A 73 2.10 19.09 -5.56
CA VAL A 73 2.54 18.70 -6.91
C VAL A 73 2.58 19.98 -7.73
N ASP A 74 3.77 20.34 -8.20
CA ASP A 74 4.01 21.62 -8.93
C ASP A 74 3.56 22.85 -8.13
N GLY A 75 3.81 22.85 -6.81
CA GLY A 75 3.45 23.95 -5.92
C GLY A 75 1.99 23.97 -5.46
N HIS A 76 1.11 23.15 -6.03
CA HIS A 76 -0.30 23.07 -5.63
C HIS A 76 -0.60 21.84 -4.78
N ALA A 77 -1.32 22.04 -3.67
CA ALA A 77 -1.70 20.95 -2.76
C ALA A 77 -2.75 20.02 -3.35
N LEU A 78 -2.67 18.73 -3.01
CA LEU A 78 -3.79 17.82 -3.18
C LEU A 78 -4.90 18.18 -2.19
N SER A 79 -6.14 18.04 -2.65
CA SER A 79 -7.33 18.27 -1.83
C SER A 79 -8.10 16.96 -1.66
N PHE A 80 -8.69 16.75 -0.48
CA PHE A 80 -9.50 15.56 -0.20
C PHE A 80 -10.85 15.96 0.42
N HIS A 81 -11.93 15.62 -0.28
CA HIS A 81 -13.30 16.02 0.05
C HIS A 81 -14.18 14.83 0.51
N GLY A 82 -13.56 13.72 0.90
CA GLY A 82 -14.30 12.52 1.29
C GLY A 82 -15.06 12.70 2.60
N ASP A 83 -16.35 12.34 2.57
CA ASP A 83 -17.23 12.32 3.74
C ASP A 83 -16.86 11.17 4.71
N PRO A 84 -16.45 11.48 5.95
CA PRO A 84 -16.15 10.46 6.96
C PRO A 84 -17.31 9.52 7.28
N TRP A 85 -18.57 9.94 7.12
CA TRP A 85 -19.73 9.10 7.43
C TRP A 85 -19.90 7.93 6.46
N LYS A 86 -19.54 8.11 5.19
CA LYS A 86 -19.48 7.01 4.22
C LYS A 86 -18.45 5.95 4.65
N MET A 87 -17.29 6.38 5.16
CA MET A 87 -16.27 5.50 5.72
C MET A 87 -16.74 4.78 7.00
N PHE A 88 -17.55 5.46 7.83
CA PHE A 88 -18.10 4.89 9.05
C PHE A 88 -19.03 3.70 8.80
N ARG A 89 -19.95 3.82 7.84
CA ARG A 89 -20.88 2.73 7.47
C ARG A 89 -20.11 1.46 7.05
N GLY A 90 -19.07 1.63 6.24
CA GLY A 90 -18.21 0.53 5.82
C GLY A 90 -17.43 -0.13 6.97
N HIS A 91 -16.99 0.66 7.95
CA HIS A 91 -16.33 0.15 9.14
C HIS A 91 -17.28 -0.66 10.02
N VAL A 92 -18.50 -0.16 10.28
CA VAL A 92 -19.53 -0.89 11.03
C VAL A 92 -19.90 -2.18 10.33
N LEU A 93 -20.07 -2.17 9.00
CA LEU A 93 -20.31 -3.39 8.22
C LEU A 93 -19.21 -4.43 8.45
N LEU A 94 -17.93 -4.03 8.41
CA LEU A 94 -16.83 -4.97 8.66
C LEU A 94 -16.72 -5.43 10.11
N LEU A 95 -17.05 -4.59 11.09
CA LEU A 95 -17.14 -5.02 12.48
C LEU A 95 -18.21 -6.09 12.67
N VAL A 96 -19.38 -5.90 12.05
CA VAL A 96 -20.47 -6.89 12.09
C VAL A 96 -20.05 -8.17 11.37
N LEU A 97 -19.56 -8.07 10.13
CA LEU A 97 -19.12 -9.25 9.36
C LEU A 97 -17.98 -10.00 10.04
N GLY A 98 -17.00 -9.29 10.60
CA GLY A 98 -15.88 -9.87 11.34
C GLY A 98 -16.33 -10.52 12.65
N GLY A 99 -17.28 -9.90 13.35
CA GLY A 99 -17.92 -10.47 14.54
C GLY A 99 -18.67 -11.77 14.23
N VAL A 100 -19.50 -11.75 13.17
CA VAL A 100 -20.21 -12.94 12.69
C VAL A 100 -19.23 -14.04 12.26
N TYR A 101 -18.17 -13.70 11.53
CA TYR A 101 -17.12 -14.65 11.15
C TYR A 101 -16.44 -15.30 12.37
N SER A 102 -16.06 -14.49 13.36
CA SER A 102 -15.41 -14.95 14.59
C SER A 102 -16.34 -15.83 15.43
N ALA A 103 -17.64 -15.52 15.47
CA ALA A 103 -18.65 -16.33 16.15
C ALA A 103 -18.89 -17.66 15.40
N ALA A 104 -19.10 -17.60 14.08
CA ALA A 104 -19.38 -18.77 13.24
C ALA A 104 -18.32 -19.86 13.36
N GLY A 105 -17.04 -19.48 13.35
CA GLY A 105 -15.92 -20.42 13.48
C GLY A 105 -15.85 -21.16 14.82
N ARG A 106 -16.56 -20.70 15.87
CA ARG A 106 -16.63 -21.38 17.17
C ARG A 106 -17.71 -22.44 17.24
N PHE A 107 -18.76 -22.35 16.42
CA PHE A 107 -19.88 -23.28 16.44
C PHE A 107 -19.62 -24.53 15.60
N SER A 108 -19.13 -24.34 14.38
CA SER A 108 -18.81 -25.45 13.46
C SER A 108 -17.76 -25.02 12.43
N PRO A 109 -16.81 -25.89 12.07
CA PRO A 109 -15.93 -25.72 10.91
C PRO A 109 -16.67 -25.40 9.61
N VAL A 110 -17.87 -25.95 9.39
CA VAL A 110 -18.68 -25.67 8.20
C VAL A 110 -19.17 -24.22 8.21
N ALA A 111 -19.62 -23.73 9.36
CA ALA A 111 -20.02 -22.32 9.51
C ALA A 111 -18.83 -21.37 9.28
N GLY A 112 -17.62 -21.76 9.74
CA GLY A 112 -16.38 -21.05 9.44
C GLY A 112 -16.07 -20.99 7.93
N LEU A 113 -16.27 -22.09 7.20
CA LEU A 113 -16.07 -22.13 5.75
C LEU A 113 -17.06 -21.23 5.00
N VAL A 114 -18.33 -21.25 5.38
CA VAL A 114 -19.37 -20.35 4.80
C VAL A 114 -19.02 -18.89 5.07
N ALA A 115 -18.65 -18.56 6.31
CA ALA A 115 -18.28 -17.19 6.66
C ALA A 115 -17.01 -16.73 5.92
N PHE A 116 -16.03 -17.62 5.72
CA PHE A 116 -14.86 -17.36 4.88
C PHE A 116 -15.25 -17.07 3.43
N ALA A 117 -16.13 -17.87 2.83
CA ALA A 117 -16.58 -17.68 1.44
C ALA A 117 -17.29 -16.33 1.26
N LEU A 118 -18.12 -15.92 2.21
CA LEU A 118 -18.75 -14.60 2.22
C LEU A 118 -17.73 -13.46 2.32
N MET A 119 -16.75 -13.58 3.22
CA MET A 119 -15.68 -12.58 3.36
C MET A 119 -14.81 -12.51 2.11
N ALA A 120 -14.48 -13.66 1.51
CA ALA A 120 -13.77 -13.73 0.24
C ALA A 120 -14.57 -13.01 -0.87
N ALA A 121 -15.88 -13.22 -0.98
CA ALA A 121 -16.69 -12.48 -1.94
C ALA A 121 -16.68 -10.96 -1.69
N ILE A 122 -16.83 -10.52 -0.44
CA ILE A 122 -17.00 -9.09 -0.13
C ILE A 122 -15.66 -8.31 -0.21
N TRP A 123 -14.54 -8.91 0.20
CA TRP A 123 -13.30 -8.18 0.45
C TRP A 123 -12.74 -7.38 -0.75
N PRO A 124 -12.60 -7.93 -1.98
CA PRO A 124 -12.04 -7.15 -3.08
C PRO A 124 -13.02 -6.12 -3.64
N ALA A 125 -14.33 -6.37 -3.50
CA ALA A 125 -15.34 -5.38 -3.83
C ALA A 125 -15.16 -4.15 -2.95
N LEU A 126 -14.94 -4.33 -1.65
CA LEU A 126 -14.63 -3.23 -0.72
C LEU A 126 -13.27 -2.58 -1.02
N TRP A 127 -12.25 -3.37 -1.35
CA TRP A 127 -10.94 -2.82 -1.72
C TRP A 127 -11.03 -1.90 -2.96
N ARG A 128 -11.73 -2.35 -4.01
CA ARG A 128 -12.03 -1.54 -5.19
C ARG A 128 -12.81 -0.29 -4.81
N ALA A 129 -13.91 -0.45 -4.06
CA ALA A 129 -14.78 0.66 -3.71
C ALA A 129 -14.04 1.72 -2.88
N GLY A 130 -13.11 1.31 -2.03
CA GLY A 130 -12.27 2.26 -1.29
C GLY A 130 -11.26 3.00 -2.15
N MET A 131 -10.75 2.39 -3.22
CA MET A 131 -9.93 3.12 -4.20
C MET A 131 -10.77 4.13 -4.99
N GLN A 132 -12.00 3.75 -5.39
CA GLN A 132 -12.95 4.65 -6.04
C GLN A 132 -13.32 5.84 -5.16
N PHE A 133 -13.69 5.59 -3.91
CA PHE A 133 -14.00 6.64 -2.96
C PHE A 133 -12.80 7.57 -2.74
N ARG A 134 -11.60 7.02 -2.47
CA ARG A 134 -10.44 7.87 -2.18
C ARG A 134 -10.08 8.74 -3.37
N LEU A 135 -9.90 8.14 -4.55
CA LEU A 135 -9.46 8.88 -5.73
C LEU A 135 -10.55 9.82 -6.24
N GLY A 136 -11.82 9.40 -6.27
CA GLY A 136 -12.95 10.24 -6.67
C GLY A 136 -13.16 11.48 -5.78
N ASN A 137 -12.74 11.41 -4.51
CA ASN A 137 -12.76 12.55 -3.60
C ASN A 137 -11.43 13.31 -3.53
N THR A 138 -10.45 12.95 -4.36
CA THR A 138 -9.15 13.63 -4.44
C THR A 138 -9.15 14.58 -5.63
N GLY A 139 -8.72 15.82 -5.40
CA GLY A 139 -8.59 16.82 -6.45
C GLY A 139 -7.21 17.47 -6.47
N TRP A 140 -6.78 17.92 -7.65
CA TRP A 140 -5.55 18.69 -7.86
C TRP A 140 -5.78 19.73 -8.97
N ARG A 141 -5.53 21.02 -8.69
CA ARG A 141 -5.74 22.13 -9.65
C ARG A 141 -7.12 22.12 -10.35
N GLY A 142 -8.18 21.76 -9.62
CA GLY A 142 -9.55 21.66 -10.15
C GLY A 142 -9.87 20.33 -10.85
N LEU A 143 -8.86 19.53 -11.21
CA LEU A 143 -9.04 18.19 -11.78
C LEU A 143 -9.42 17.19 -10.69
N ARG A 144 -10.39 16.31 -10.97
CA ARG A 144 -10.71 15.20 -10.08
C ARG A 144 -9.95 13.94 -10.50
N LEU A 145 -9.37 13.27 -9.50
CA LEU A 145 -8.82 11.95 -9.70
C LEU A 145 -9.96 10.93 -9.72
N GLY A 146 -9.72 9.76 -10.28
CA GLY A 146 -10.69 8.69 -10.36
C GLY A 146 -10.05 7.31 -10.34
N PHE A 147 -10.89 6.30 -10.12
CA PHE A 147 -10.48 4.90 -10.23
C PHE A 147 -11.43 4.12 -11.14
N THR A 148 -10.91 3.61 -12.27
CA THR A 148 -11.67 2.89 -13.31
C THR A 148 -11.46 1.38 -13.30
N GLY A 149 -10.88 0.82 -12.23
CA GLY A 149 -10.65 -0.62 -12.12
C GLY A 149 -11.96 -1.44 -12.15
N SER A 150 -11.98 -2.53 -12.92
CA SER A 150 -13.13 -3.44 -13.03
C SER A 150 -13.32 -4.27 -11.76
N LEU A 151 -14.57 -4.70 -11.48
CA LEU A 151 -14.85 -5.57 -10.33
C LEU A 151 -14.13 -6.91 -10.48
N LYS A 152 -14.23 -7.55 -11.65
CA LYS A 152 -13.52 -8.81 -11.96
C LYS A 152 -12.00 -8.69 -11.75
N GLY A 153 -11.40 -7.57 -12.14
CA GLY A 153 -9.97 -7.31 -11.94
C GLY A 153 -9.56 -7.23 -10.47
N ALA A 154 -10.47 -6.81 -9.58
CA ALA A 154 -10.20 -6.74 -8.15
C ALA A 154 -9.99 -8.12 -7.52
N TYR A 155 -10.65 -9.16 -8.03
CA TYR A 155 -10.61 -10.52 -7.45
C TYR A 155 -9.34 -11.28 -7.84
N ALA A 156 -8.77 -11.01 -9.01
CA ALA A 156 -7.64 -11.78 -9.53
C ALA A 156 -6.44 -11.84 -8.57
N PRO A 157 -5.99 -10.73 -7.93
CA PRO A 157 -4.88 -10.78 -6.98
C PRO A 157 -5.17 -11.59 -5.71
N PHE A 158 -6.43 -11.73 -5.30
CA PHE A 158 -6.79 -12.43 -4.06
C PHE A 158 -7.07 -13.92 -4.26
N LEU A 159 -7.37 -14.35 -5.49
CA LEU A 159 -7.75 -15.71 -5.80
C LEU A 159 -6.77 -16.76 -5.24
N PRO A 160 -5.43 -16.65 -5.39
CA PRO A 160 -4.52 -17.65 -4.83
C PRO A 160 -4.60 -17.75 -3.31
N ILE A 161 -4.68 -16.61 -2.61
CA ILE A 161 -4.78 -16.56 -1.15
C ILE A 161 -6.04 -17.29 -0.69
N TRP A 162 -7.16 -17.08 -1.40
CA TRP A 162 -8.41 -17.71 -1.01
C TRP A 162 -8.51 -19.17 -1.36
N CYS A 163 -8.01 -19.59 -2.53
CA CYS A 163 -7.94 -21.01 -2.88
C CYS A 163 -7.16 -21.79 -1.81
N MET A 164 -6.04 -21.25 -1.35
CA MET A 164 -5.26 -21.85 -0.28
C MET A 164 -5.97 -21.81 1.08
N SER A 165 -6.53 -20.66 1.45
CA SER A 165 -7.20 -20.51 2.74
C SER A 165 -8.44 -21.43 2.80
N GLY A 166 -9.17 -21.55 1.70
CA GLY A 166 -10.27 -22.49 1.52
C GLY A 166 -9.81 -23.94 1.64
N ALA A 167 -8.68 -24.30 1.00
CA ALA A 167 -8.09 -25.63 1.15
C ALA A 167 -7.74 -25.94 2.62
N ILE A 168 -7.09 -25.00 3.32
CA ILE A 168 -6.77 -25.15 4.75
C ILE A 168 -8.05 -25.31 5.58
N LEU A 169 -9.08 -24.50 5.36
CA LEU A 169 -10.35 -24.62 6.09
C LEU A 169 -11.10 -25.92 5.81
N LEU A 170 -11.05 -26.41 4.56
CA LEU A 170 -11.62 -27.71 4.19
C LEU A 170 -10.96 -28.86 4.96
N THR A 171 -9.64 -28.77 5.23
CA THR A 171 -8.99 -29.79 6.07
C THR A 171 -9.53 -29.83 7.50
N GLN A 172 -10.00 -28.70 8.05
CA GLN A 172 -10.62 -28.68 9.38
C GLN A 172 -11.97 -29.39 9.39
N VAL A 173 -12.78 -29.19 8.35
CA VAL A 173 -14.05 -29.91 8.16
C VAL A 173 -13.79 -31.41 7.99
N TYR A 174 -12.78 -31.78 7.20
CA TYR A 174 -12.39 -33.17 6.99
C TYR A 174 -11.93 -33.86 8.28
N LEU A 175 -11.08 -33.21 9.08
CA LEU A 175 -10.61 -33.74 10.37
C LEU A 175 -11.74 -33.97 11.38
N GLU A 176 -12.81 -33.18 11.30
CA GLU A 176 -13.94 -33.31 12.23
C GLU A 176 -14.63 -34.68 12.17
N GLY A 177 -14.66 -35.32 11.00
CA GLY A 177 -15.23 -36.66 10.81
C GLY A 177 -14.49 -37.78 11.54
N PHE A 178 -13.21 -37.58 11.87
CA PHE A 178 -12.34 -38.60 12.48
C PHE A 178 -12.08 -38.37 13.97
N LYS A 179 -12.63 -37.30 14.57
CA LYS A 179 -12.39 -36.94 15.98
C LYS A 179 -12.73 -38.04 16.98
N ARG A 180 -13.61 -38.99 16.63
CA ARG A 180 -14.07 -40.07 17.52
C ARG A 180 -13.18 -41.31 17.52
N ASP A 181 -12.28 -41.45 16.54
CA ASP A 181 -11.34 -42.58 16.43
C ASP A 181 -9.91 -42.06 16.55
N PRO A 182 -9.22 -42.26 17.70
CA PRO A 182 -7.88 -41.74 17.93
C PRO A 182 -6.84 -42.24 16.92
N GLN A 183 -6.92 -43.49 16.46
CA GLN A 183 -5.92 -44.06 15.56
C GLN A 183 -6.12 -43.56 14.14
N ALA A 184 -7.37 -43.53 13.66
CA ALA A 184 -7.69 -42.94 12.36
C ALA A 184 -7.37 -41.43 12.35
N PHE A 185 -7.64 -40.73 13.45
CA PHE A 185 -7.36 -39.31 13.60
C PHE A 185 -5.87 -39.00 13.41
N VAL A 186 -4.95 -39.75 14.04
CA VAL A 186 -3.50 -39.52 13.92
C VAL A 186 -3.03 -39.68 12.47
N ASN A 187 -3.49 -40.73 11.78
CA ASN A 187 -3.12 -40.98 10.39
C ASN A 187 -3.62 -39.86 9.47
N VAL A 188 -4.90 -39.48 9.62
CA VAL A 188 -5.52 -38.40 8.82
C VAL A 188 -4.88 -37.05 9.12
N PHE A 189 -4.54 -36.78 10.39
CA PHE A 189 -3.88 -35.55 10.82
C PHE A 189 -2.52 -35.35 10.14
N SER A 190 -1.71 -36.41 10.02
CA SER A 190 -0.42 -36.34 9.32
C SER A 190 -0.59 -35.94 7.84
N GLN A 191 -1.59 -36.51 7.15
CA GLN A 191 -1.90 -36.19 5.75
C GLN A 191 -2.37 -34.74 5.61
N VAL A 192 -3.22 -34.28 6.53
CA VAL A 192 -3.70 -32.89 6.57
C VAL A 192 -2.55 -31.91 6.79
N MET A 193 -1.57 -32.24 7.62
CA MET A 193 -0.38 -31.39 7.81
C MET A 193 0.42 -31.23 6.51
N TRP A 194 0.55 -32.27 5.69
CA TRP A 194 1.17 -32.14 4.37
C TRP A 194 0.40 -31.20 3.45
N ILE A 195 -0.93 -31.27 3.46
CA ILE A 195 -1.80 -30.36 2.68
C ILE A 195 -1.62 -28.91 3.16
N ILE A 196 -1.64 -28.67 4.47
CA ILE A 196 -1.48 -27.33 5.04
C ILE A 196 -0.11 -26.76 4.67
N ASN A 197 0.97 -27.52 4.86
CA ASN A 197 2.32 -27.07 4.52
C ASN A 197 2.48 -26.82 3.00
N GLY A 198 1.93 -27.70 2.17
CA GLY A 198 1.90 -27.53 0.71
C GLY A 198 1.13 -26.27 0.29
N ALA A 199 -0.03 -26.01 0.91
CA ALA A 199 -0.79 -24.79 0.68
C ALA A 199 0.02 -23.55 1.10
N MET A 200 0.60 -23.53 2.32
CA MET A 200 1.42 -22.42 2.79
C MET A 200 2.61 -22.13 1.86
N LEU A 201 3.30 -23.17 1.38
CA LEU A 201 4.38 -23.03 0.40
C LEU A 201 3.87 -22.46 -0.92
N ALA A 202 2.74 -22.95 -1.44
CA ALA A 202 2.13 -22.44 -2.65
C ALA A 202 1.81 -20.93 -2.54
N GLY A 203 1.36 -20.45 -1.38
CA GLY A 203 1.10 -19.02 -1.19
C GLY A 203 2.34 -18.19 -1.06
N LEU A 204 3.36 -18.71 -0.38
CA LEU A 204 4.66 -18.05 -0.37
C LEU A 204 5.16 -17.82 -1.79
N LEU A 205 5.07 -18.85 -2.64
CA LEU A 205 5.45 -18.77 -4.06
C LEU A 205 4.49 -17.91 -4.90
N ALA A 206 3.23 -17.79 -4.52
CA ALA A 206 2.26 -16.91 -5.17
C ALA A 206 2.43 -15.43 -4.77
N THR A 207 3.06 -15.12 -3.63
CA THR A 207 3.18 -13.73 -3.14
C THR A 207 3.73 -12.73 -4.15
N PRO A 208 4.78 -13.02 -4.94
CA PRO A 208 5.32 -12.04 -5.89
C PRO A 208 4.33 -11.77 -7.04
N TRP A 209 3.60 -12.81 -7.46
CA TRP A 209 2.53 -12.67 -8.44
C TRP A 209 1.37 -11.84 -7.89
N ILE A 210 0.94 -12.08 -6.66
CA ILE A 210 -0.12 -11.32 -5.99
C ILE A 210 0.26 -9.84 -5.92
N ILE A 211 1.49 -9.53 -5.50
CA ILE A 211 1.99 -8.14 -5.45
C ILE A 211 1.98 -7.51 -6.84
N ALA A 212 2.46 -8.21 -7.87
CA ALA A 212 2.49 -7.70 -9.23
C ALA A 212 1.07 -7.46 -9.78
N ALA A 213 0.16 -8.41 -9.59
CA ALA A 213 -1.23 -8.33 -10.02
C ALA A 213 -1.98 -7.20 -9.30
N ALA A 214 -1.82 -7.08 -7.98
CA ALA A 214 -2.42 -6.01 -7.19
C ALA A 214 -1.90 -4.63 -7.63
N LYS A 215 -0.60 -4.49 -7.91
CA LYS A 215 -0.02 -3.23 -8.37
C LYS A 215 -0.48 -2.86 -9.78
N ARG A 216 -0.57 -3.82 -10.69
CA ARG A 216 -1.15 -3.59 -12.03
C ARG A 216 -2.61 -3.16 -11.92
N TYR A 217 -3.42 -3.82 -11.10
CA TYR A 217 -4.81 -3.42 -10.89
C TYR A 217 -4.94 -1.99 -10.34
N GLN A 218 -4.10 -1.63 -9.37
CA GLN A 218 -4.08 -0.28 -8.81
C GLN A 218 -3.70 0.78 -9.87
N HIS A 219 -2.56 0.61 -10.52
CA HIS A 219 -2.01 1.64 -11.40
C HIS A 219 -2.76 1.74 -12.72
N ASN A 220 -3.23 0.62 -13.26
CA ASN A 220 -4.06 0.61 -14.48
C ASN A 220 -5.45 1.22 -14.25
N GLY A 221 -5.87 1.29 -12.98
CA GLY A 221 -7.14 1.89 -12.60
C GLY A 221 -7.04 3.37 -12.27
N TYR A 222 -5.84 3.96 -12.12
CA TYR A 222 -5.71 5.39 -11.82
C TYR A 222 -6.13 6.24 -13.03
N ARG A 223 -6.93 7.27 -12.79
CA ARG A 223 -7.36 8.23 -13.80
C ARG A 223 -7.27 9.66 -13.28
N ILE A 224 -6.88 10.60 -14.14
CA ILE A 224 -7.02 12.04 -13.91
C ILE A 224 -7.47 12.68 -15.24
N ALA A 225 -8.63 13.34 -15.26
CA ALA A 225 -9.29 13.77 -16.51
C ALA A 225 -9.38 12.62 -17.55
N SER A 226 -8.87 12.84 -18.76
CA SER A 226 -8.79 11.84 -19.83
C SER A 226 -7.61 10.86 -19.70
N GLN A 227 -6.66 11.14 -18.81
CA GLN A 227 -5.41 10.37 -18.68
C GLN A 227 -5.64 9.12 -17.82
N GLN A 228 -5.34 7.96 -18.38
CA GLN A 228 -5.38 6.68 -17.65
C GLN A 228 -3.96 6.16 -17.41
N GLY A 229 -3.68 5.73 -16.18
CA GLY A 229 -2.42 5.09 -15.86
C GLY A 229 -2.31 3.71 -16.48
N GLU A 230 -1.11 3.34 -16.92
CA GLU A 230 -0.73 2.01 -17.34
C GLU A 230 0.56 1.61 -16.64
N LEU A 231 0.59 0.41 -16.04
CA LEU A 231 1.76 -0.12 -15.35
C LEU A 231 2.40 -1.27 -16.13
N ARG A 232 3.61 -1.03 -16.61
CA ARG A 232 4.51 -2.05 -17.15
C ARG A 232 5.33 -2.68 -16.03
N LEU A 233 4.74 -3.66 -15.34
CA LEU A 233 5.40 -4.44 -14.28
C LEU A 233 5.44 -5.93 -14.63
N PRO A 234 6.55 -6.44 -15.21
CA PRO A 234 6.67 -7.85 -15.52
C PRO A 234 6.76 -8.68 -14.23
N THR A 235 5.94 -9.73 -14.14
CA THR A 235 5.86 -10.60 -12.95
C THR A 235 7.22 -11.22 -12.62
N GLY A 236 7.99 -11.64 -13.65
CA GLY A 236 9.34 -12.20 -13.46
C GLY A 236 10.31 -11.26 -12.74
N ALA A 237 10.18 -9.94 -12.94
CA ALA A 237 11.02 -8.97 -12.23
C ALA A 237 10.65 -8.85 -10.75
N VAL A 238 9.38 -9.05 -10.40
CA VAL A 238 8.92 -9.08 -8.99
C VAL A 238 9.37 -10.37 -8.31
N TYR A 239 9.34 -11.51 -9.01
CA TYR A 239 9.94 -12.77 -8.53
C TYR A 239 11.44 -12.61 -8.26
N TRP A 240 12.18 -12.03 -9.21
CA TRP A 240 13.60 -11.77 -9.04
C TRP A 240 13.91 -10.82 -7.89
N LEU A 241 13.11 -9.77 -7.71
CA LEU A 241 13.21 -8.89 -6.54
C LEU A 241 12.97 -9.66 -5.23
N SER A 242 11.95 -10.52 -5.21
CA SER A 242 11.60 -11.33 -4.02
C SER A 242 12.71 -12.33 -3.69
N LEU A 243 13.31 -12.96 -4.70
CA LEU A 243 14.45 -13.86 -4.53
C LEU A 243 15.68 -13.12 -3.98
N LYS A 244 15.97 -11.91 -4.47
CA LYS A 244 17.04 -11.06 -3.92
C LYS A 244 16.77 -10.66 -2.47
N ALA A 245 15.52 -10.32 -2.14
CA ALA A 245 15.14 -9.98 -0.76
C ALA A 245 15.24 -11.20 0.16
N PHE A 246 14.85 -12.39 -0.33
CA PHE A 246 14.98 -13.64 0.39
C PHE A 246 16.45 -14.01 0.62
N GLY A 247 17.30 -13.96 -0.41
CA GLY A 247 18.74 -14.21 -0.28
C GLY A 247 19.41 -13.21 0.68
N LEU A 248 19.05 -11.93 0.61
CA LEU A 248 19.51 -10.93 1.58
C LEU A 248 19.04 -11.26 3.01
N GLY A 249 17.81 -11.71 3.17
CA GLY A 249 17.28 -12.19 4.45
C GLY A 249 18.06 -13.39 4.99
N LEU A 250 18.39 -14.38 4.15
CA LEU A 250 19.22 -15.52 4.52
C LEU A 250 20.63 -15.09 4.97
N LEU A 251 21.25 -14.15 4.26
CA LEU A 251 22.55 -13.61 4.66
C LEU A 251 22.50 -12.93 6.03
N VAL A 252 21.45 -12.14 6.29
CA VAL A 252 21.26 -11.52 7.61
C VAL A 252 21.03 -12.59 8.68
N THR A 253 20.18 -13.59 8.43
CA THR A 253 19.94 -14.68 9.37
C THR A 253 21.20 -15.49 9.65
N ALA A 254 22.02 -15.78 8.64
CA ALA A 254 23.30 -16.46 8.80
C ALA A 254 24.28 -15.63 9.65
N ALA A 255 24.38 -14.32 9.39
CA ALA A 255 25.21 -13.41 10.17
C ALA A 255 24.75 -13.33 11.64
N VAL A 256 23.43 -13.26 11.88
CA VAL A 256 22.85 -13.27 13.23
C VAL A 256 23.14 -14.59 13.92
N THR A 257 22.95 -15.72 13.23
CA THR A 257 23.23 -17.06 13.78
C THR A 257 24.71 -17.19 14.16
N LEU A 258 25.62 -16.68 13.33
CA LEU A 258 27.04 -16.64 13.64
C LEU A 258 27.33 -15.80 14.91
N VAL A 259 26.74 -14.60 15.02
CA VAL A 259 26.87 -13.76 16.22
C VAL A 259 26.33 -14.47 17.46
N LEU A 260 25.21 -15.19 17.35
CA LEU A 260 24.64 -15.97 18.46
C LEU A 260 25.56 -17.12 18.87
N LEU A 261 26.12 -17.87 17.92
CA LEU A 261 27.08 -18.95 18.20
C LEU A 261 28.36 -18.43 18.85
N LEU A 262 28.90 -17.30 18.36
CA LEU A 262 30.06 -16.64 18.96
C LEU A 262 29.75 -16.14 20.37
N THR A 263 28.58 -15.53 20.57
CA THR A 263 28.11 -15.07 21.89
C THR A 263 28.01 -16.25 22.86
N MET A 264 27.42 -17.37 22.42
CA MET A 264 27.31 -18.59 23.21
C MET A 264 28.69 -19.16 23.57
N GLY A 265 29.61 -19.21 22.61
CA GLY A 265 30.99 -19.64 22.85
C GLY A 265 31.69 -18.80 23.91
N VAL A 266 31.74 -17.48 23.72
CA VAL A 266 32.38 -16.54 24.67
C VAL A 266 31.77 -16.63 26.07
N THR A 267 30.44 -16.67 26.14
CA THR A 267 29.75 -16.68 27.43
C THR A 267 29.88 -18.01 28.16
N ALA A 268 29.99 -19.14 27.44
CA ALA A 268 30.29 -20.46 28.02
C ALA A 268 31.66 -20.48 28.72
N PHE A 269 32.68 -19.81 28.16
CA PHE A 269 33.99 -19.69 28.80
C PHE A 269 34.02 -18.71 30.00
N SER A 270 33.07 -17.77 30.07
CA SER A 270 33.04 -16.74 31.11
C SER A 270 32.55 -17.23 32.49
N GLY A 271 31.88 -18.39 32.55
CA GLY A 271 31.28 -18.94 33.78
C GLY A 271 30.15 -18.10 34.41
N ARG A 272 29.77 -16.95 33.83
CA ARG A 272 28.76 -16.03 34.38
C ARG A 272 27.41 -16.19 33.67
N SER A 273 26.55 -17.06 34.21
CA SER A 273 25.24 -17.40 33.62
C SER A 273 24.31 -16.19 33.39
N ALA A 274 24.31 -15.21 34.29
CA ALA A 274 23.50 -14.00 34.14
C ALA A 274 23.95 -13.12 32.96
N VAL A 275 25.27 -12.94 32.80
CA VAL A 275 25.85 -12.17 31.68
C VAL A 275 25.59 -12.88 30.34
N ALA A 276 25.64 -14.22 30.34
CA ALA A 276 25.32 -15.04 29.18
C ALA A 276 23.88 -14.84 28.68
N GLY A 277 22.91 -14.87 29.61
CA GLY A 277 21.50 -14.66 29.28
C GLY A 277 21.24 -13.28 28.69
N VAL A 278 21.78 -12.23 29.31
CA VAL A 278 21.64 -10.84 28.82
C VAL A 278 22.27 -10.69 27.43
N ALA A 279 23.48 -11.21 27.23
CA ALA A 279 24.17 -11.13 25.94
C ALA A 279 23.38 -11.82 24.82
N MET A 280 22.76 -12.98 25.09
CA MET A 280 21.92 -13.65 24.09
C MET A 280 20.66 -12.86 23.75
N ILE A 281 19.96 -12.30 24.74
CA ILE A 281 18.78 -11.46 24.51
C ILE A 281 19.14 -10.26 23.64
N VAL A 282 20.25 -9.58 23.95
CA VAL A 282 20.73 -8.43 23.17
C VAL A 282 21.09 -8.86 21.74
N SER A 283 21.80 -9.96 21.55
CA SER A 283 22.16 -10.46 20.22
C SER A 283 20.94 -10.84 19.38
N ILE A 284 19.91 -11.47 19.97
CA ILE A 284 18.64 -11.77 19.29
C ILE A 284 17.92 -10.48 18.91
N ALA A 285 17.81 -9.53 19.84
CA ALA A 285 17.13 -8.25 19.60
C ALA A 285 17.81 -7.44 18.48
N LEU A 286 19.15 -7.37 18.50
CA LEU A 286 19.94 -6.72 17.46
C LEU A 286 19.82 -7.44 16.12
N GLY A 287 19.79 -8.78 16.12
CA GLY A 287 19.61 -9.57 14.90
C GLY A 287 18.25 -9.39 14.26
N TYR A 288 17.18 -9.38 15.07
CA TYR A 288 15.83 -9.05 14.62
C TYR A 288 15.78 -7.62 14.03
N LEU A 289 16.37 -6.65 14.72
CA LEU A 289 16.45 -5.27 14.23
C LEU A 289 17.19 -5.18 12.89
N ALA A 290 18.32 -5.88 12.75
CA ALA A 290 19.09 -5.91 11.51
C ALA A 290 18.26 -6.47 10.34
N TYR A 291 17.51 -7.55 10.57
CA TYR A 291 16.62 -8.12 9.56
C TYR A 291 15.59 -7.10 9.05
N PHE A 292 14.90 -6.41 9.97
CA PHE A 292 13.89 -5.42 9.61
C PHE A 292 14.46 -4.19 8.90
N VAL A 293 15.62 -3.69 9.34
CA VAL A 293 16.26 -2.49 8.77
C VAL A 293 16.87 -2.75 7.40
N VAL A 294 17.28 -3.99 7.10
CA VAL A 294 17.92 -4.33 5.83
C VAL A 294 16.89 -4.80 4.80
N VAL A 295 16.07 -5.80 5.12
CA VAL A 295 15.20 -6.49 4.14
C VAL A 295 14.02 -5.61 3.75
N GLY A 296 13.33 -5.01 4.72
CA GLY A 296 12.12 -4.20 4.49
C GLY A 296 12.38 -2.97 3.61
N PRO A 297 13.33 -2.09 3.96
CA PRO A 297 13.72 -0.94 3.15
C PRO A 297 14.26 -1.31 1.76
N PHE A 298 15.01 -2.42 1.65
CA PHE A 298 15.46 -2.93 0.35
C PHE A 298 14.28 -3.24 -0.58
N PHE A 299 13.36 -4.07 -0.12
CA PHE A 299 12.21 -4.47 -0.92
C PHE A 299 11.31 -3.26 -1.25
N THR A 300 11.04 -2.42 -0.25
CA THR A 300 10.18 -1.23 -0.40
C THR A 300 10.75 -0.24 -1.42
N ALA A 301 12.05 0.10 -1.32
CA ALA A 301 12.67 1.06 -2.22
C ALA A 301 12.72 0.56 -3.66
N ARG A 302 13.09 -0.71 -3.87
CA ARG A 302 13.17 -1.30 -5.21
C ARG A 302 11.80 -1.48 -5.84
N LEU A 303 10.81 -1.97 -5.09
CA LEU A 303 9.45 -2.11 -5.59
C LEU A 303 8.84 -0.75 -5.93
N GLN A 304 9.04 0.28 -5.09
CA GLN A 304 8.56 1.63 -5.37
C GLN A 304 9.16 2.18 -6.67
N ASN A 305 10.48 2.05 -6.86
CA ASN A 305 11.13 2.51 -8.08
C ASN A 305 10.63 1.74 -9.31
N MET A 306 10.49 0.41 -9.22
CA MET A 306 9.96 -0.40 -10.33
C MET A 306 8.52 -0.01 -10.69
N VAL A 307 7.67 0.21 -9.69
CA VAL A 307 6.25 0.53 -9.90
C VAL A 307 6.10 1.92 -10.50
N TRP A 308 6.71 2.95 -9.92
CA TRP A 308 6.56 4.31 -10.46
C TRP A 308 7.28 4.49 -11.79
N ASN A 309 8.50 3.96 -11.97
CA ASN A 309 9.19 4.05 -13.27
C ASN A 309 8.48 3.27 -14.39
N GLY A 310 7.67 2.26 -14.03
CA GLY A 310 6.84 1.51 -14.97
C GLY A 310 5.46 2.11 -15.19
N THR A 311 5.08 3.18 -14.46
CA THR A 311 3.77 3.83 -14.60
C THR A 311 3.87 4.95 -15.63
N THR A 312 3.06 4.85 -16.67
CA THR A 312 2.94 5.85 -17.73
C THR A 312 1.46 6.13 -18.02
N SER A 313 1.18 7.25 -18.66
CA SER A 313 -0.08 7.60 -19.30
C SER A 313 0.27 8.23 -20.65
N ASP A 314 -0.71 8.73 -21.40
CA ASP A 314 -0.47 9.34 -22.70
C ASP A 314 0.44 10.58 -22.55
N ASP A 315 0.12 11.45 -21.59
CA ASP A 315 0.86 12.70 -21.36
C ASP A 315 1.65 12.71 -20.04
N LEU A 316 1.59 11.64 -19.23
CA LEU A 316 2.22 11.56 -17.92
C LEU A 316 3.23 10.41 -17.82
N SER A 317 4.42 10.71 -17.29
CA SER A 317 5.38 9.68 -16.92
C SER A 317 5.92 9.93 -15.52
N PHE A 318 6.13 8.86 -14.76
CA PHE A 318 6.61 8.94 -13.38
C PHE A 318 8.04 8.42 -13.29
N THR A 319 8.86 9.09 -12.50
CA THR A 319 10.24 8.69 -12.21
C THR A 319 10.43 8.67 -10.70
N SER A 320 11.03 7.59 -10.18
CA SER A 320 11.26 7.37 -8.76
C SER A 320 12.70 6.93 -8.52
N GLN A 321 13.39 7.66 -7.64
CA GLN A 321 14.79 7.44 -7.27
C GLN A 321 14.95 7.25 -5.75
N LEU A 322 14.12 6.39 -5.16
CA LEU A 322 14.19 6.11 -3.73
C LEU A 322 15.45 5.28 -3.41
N ARG A 323 16.39 5.86 -2.66
CA ARG A 323 17.64 5.20 -2.26
C ARG A 323 17.40 4.27 -1.07
N MET A 324 17.77 3.00 -1.23
CA MET A 324 17.66 1.98 -0.16
C MET A 324 18.40 2.39 1.12
N ARG A 325 19.63 2.92 1.01
CA ARG A 325 20.43 3.35 2.17
C ARG A 325 19.75 4.49 2.94
N ALA A 326 19.18 5.47 2.24
CA ALA A 326 18.47 6.58 2.88
C ALA A 326 17.24 6.08 3.65
N LEU A 327 16.47 5.16 3.05
CA LEU A 327 15.31 4.57 3.71
C LEU A 327 15.71 3.68 4.89
N ALA A 328 16.80 2.90 4.78
CA ALA A 328 17.30 2.05 5.85
C ALA A 328 17.79 2.86 7.07
N VAL A 329 18.59 3.91 6.85
CA VAL A 329 19.05 4.81 7.92
C VAL A 329 17.88 5.52 8.60
N LEU A 330 16.91 6.01 7.81
CA LEU A 330 15.71 6.63 8.37
C LEU A 330 14.88 5.63 9.17
N THR A 331 14.73 4.40 8.68
CA THR A 331 14.00 3.33 9.37
C THR A 331 14.67 3.01 10.70
N LEU A 332 15.99 2.84 10.73
CA LEU A 332 16.75 2.60 11.96
C LEU A 332 16.55 3.74 12.97
N LYS A 333 16.72 5.00 12.54
CA LYS A 333 16.49 6.18 13.39
C LYS A 333 15.07 6.19 13.96
N ASN A 334 14.06 5.94 13.13
CA ASN A 334 12.67 5.91 13.55
C ASN A 334 12.41 4.80 14.58
N TRP A 335 12.95 3.61 14.37
CA TRP A 335 12.80 2.49 15.31
C TRP A 335 13.46 2.78 16.66
N LEU A 336 14.67 3.33 16.66
CA LEU A 336 15.36 3.72 17.91
C LEU A 336 14.56 4.77 18.68
N LEU A 337 14.08 5.81 18.00
CA LEU A 337 13.27 6.85 18.64
C LEU A 337 11.91 6.33 19.10
N MET A 338 11.28 5.41 18.36
CA MET A 338 10.05 4.75 18.83
C MET A 338 10.30 3.88 20.06
N ALA A 339 11.43 3.17 20.13
CA ALA A 339 11.78 2.38 21.31
C ALA A 339 11.99 3.28 22.54
N ILE A 340 12.75 4.37 22.41
CA ILE A 340 13.03 5.33 23.49
C ILE A 340 11.75 6.02 23.97
N THR A 341 10.82 6.34 23.06
CA THR A 341 9.58 7.08 23.36
C THR A 341 8.38 6.18 23.63
N LEU A 342 8.58 4.86 23.77
CA LEU A 342 7.52 3.86 23.94
C LEU A 342 6.39 4.00 22.89
N GLY A 343 6.77 4.32 21.65
CA GLY A 343 5.88 4.45 20.50
C GLY A 343 5.33 5.87 20.25
N LEU A 344 5.52 6.84 21.15
CA LEU A 344 5.02 8.22 20.96
C LEU A 344 5.68 8.95 19.77
N TYR A 345 6.86 8.49 19.31
CA TYR A 345 7.52 9.04 18.12
C TYR A 345 6.90 8.58 16.78
N ARG A 346 5.96 7.62 16.78
CA ARG A 346 5.33 7.09 15.55
C ARG A 346 4.84 8.17 14.55
N PRO A 347 4.12 9.25 14.94
CA PRO A 347 3.69 10.27 13.98
C PRO A 347 4.85 11.01 13.28
N PHE A 348 5.95 11.30 13.98
CA PHE A 348 7.15 11.89 13.39
C PHE A 348 7.78 10.93 12.38
N ALA A 349 7.88 9.66 12.73
CA ALA A 349 8.38 8.61 11.83
C ALA A 349 7.56 8.52 10.53
N VAL A 350 6.22 8.53 10.64
CA VAL A 350 5.33 8.51 9.47
C VAL A 350 5.54 9.74 8.60
N VAL A 351 5.65 10.95 9.17
CA VAL A 351 5.91 12.18 8.42
C VAL A 351 7.25 12.13 7.68
N HIS A 352 8.33 11.75 8.35
CA HIS A 352 9.65 11.66 7.71
C HIS A 352 9.70 10.58 6.62
N THR A 353 9.09 9.41 6.85
CA THR A 353 9.05 8.35 5.86
C THR A 353 8.18 8.74 4.67
N THR A 354 7.04 9.40 4.87
CA THR A 354 6.20 9.92 3.79
C THR A 354 6.96 10.96 2.97
N ARG A 355 7.63 11.92 3.62
CA ARG A 355 8.46 12.92 2.93
C ARG A 355 9.50 12.25 2.03
N LEU A 356 10.32 11.36 2.60
CA LEU A 356 11.38 10.67 1.85
C LEU A 356 10.83 9.88 0.65
N ARG A 357 9.65 9.27 0.79
CA ARG A 357 9.05 8.45 -0.27
C ARG A 357 8.38 9.26 -1.36
N LEU A 358 7.69 10.35 -1.02
CA LEU A 358 7.02 11.22 -1.98
C LEU A 358 8.01 12.06 -2.77
N GLU A 359 9.00 12.67 -2.10
CA GLU A 359 10.01 13.52 -2.73
C GLU A 359 11.01 12.73 -3.59
N ALA A 360 11.05 11.40 -3.43
CA ALA A 360 11.79 10.52 -4.32
C ALA A 360 11.08 10.32 -5.68
N VAL A 361 9.83 10.77 -5.83
CA VAL A 361 9.04 10.65 -7.06
C VAL A 361 8.94 12.02 -7.73
N SER A 362 9.17 12.06 -9.04
CA SER A 362 8.90 13.20 -9.89
C SER A 362 8.04 12.81 -11.08
N LEU A 363 7.16 13.72 -11.49
CA LEU A 363 6.27 13.55 -12.63
C LEU A 363 6.83 14.36 -13.81
N THR A 364 6.79 13.79 -15.01
CA THR A 364 7.07 14.51 -16.24
C THR A 364 5.79 14.53 -17.06
N MET A 365 5.36 15.72 -17.42
CA MET A 365 4.11 15.98 -18.13
C MET A 365 4.40 16.56 -19.51
N ASP A 366 3.73 16.02 -20.52
CA ASP A 366 3.79 16.45 -21.92
C ASP A 366 2.41 17.02 -22.30
N GLY A 367 2.08 18.21 -21.76
CA GLY A 367 0.74 18.81 -21.87
C GLY A 367 0.52 19.92 -20.85
N ASP A 368 -0.57 20.69 -21.01
CA ASP A 368 -0.98 21.73 -20.05
C ASP A 368 -2.19 21.28 -19.23
N PRO A 369 -2.09 21.17 -17.89
CA PRO A 369 -3.21 20.78 -17.02
C PRO A 369 -4.47 21.62 -17.21
N GLU A 370 -4.34 22.89 -17.60
CA GLU A 370 -5.47 23.81 -17.74
C GLU A 370 -6.37 23.41 -18.92
N THR A 371 -5.79 22.81 -19.96
CA THR A 371 -6.55 22.27 -21.10
C THR A 371 -7.41 21.06 -20.72
N TRP A 372 -6.99 20.29 -19.70
CA TRP A 372 -7.74 19.12 -19.22
C TRP A 372 -8.96 19.50 -18.38
N VAL A 373 -8.88 20.59 -17.61
CA VAL A 373 -10.00 21.10 -16.80
C VAL A 373 -11.18 21.51 -17.69
N ALA A 374 -10.89 22.12 -18.84
CA ALA A 374 -11.91 22.53 -19.81
C ALA A 374 -12.68 21.34 -20.41
N GLY A 375 -12.02 20.19 -20.59
CA GLY A 375 -12.65 18.97 -21.10
C GLY A 375 -13.51 18.22 -20.07
N GLU A 376 -13.15 18.29 -18.78
CA GLU A 376 -13.86 17.58 -17.71
C GLU A 376 -15.23 18.21 -17.38
N ALA A 377 -15.38 19.53 -17.58
CA ALA A 377 -16.64 20.25 -17.39
C ALA A 377 -17.78 19.78 -18.33
N GLY A 378 -17.45 19.15 -19.46
CA GLY A 378 -18.42 18.64 -20.44
C GLY A 378 -18.84 17.18 -20.28
N ALA A 379 -18.10 16.38 -19.49
CA ALA A 379 -18.24 14.92 -19.45
C ALA A 379 -19.06 14.37 -18.27
N ASN A 380 -19.58 15.25 -17.40
CA ASN A 380 -20.10 14.85 -16.10
C ASN A 380 -21.62 14.59 -16.12
N GLN A 381 -22.05 13.43 -16.65
CA GLN A 381 -23.40 12.89 -16.43
C GLN A 381 -23.48 11.39 -16.82
N ASP A 382 -22.88 10.50 -16.04
CA ASP A 382 -23.14 9.06 -16.12
C ASP A 382 -23.74 8.56 -14.79
N ALA A 383 -25.08 8.58 -14.73
CA ALA A 383 -25.90 8.30 -13.55
C ALA A 383 -25.74 6.86 -13.00
N THR A 384 -25.16 5.94 -13.76
CA THR A 384 -24.97 4.53 -13.35
C THR A 384 -23.75 4.35 -12.43
N GLY A 385 -22.75 5.25 -12.51
CA GLY A 385 -21.59 5.24 -11.61
C GLY A 385 -21.89 5.81 -10.22
N GLU A 386 -22.87 6.70 -10.14
CA GLU A 386 -23.31 7.39 -8.91
C GLU A 386 -24.05 6.43 -7.96
N PHE A 387 -24.94 5.57 -8.49
CA PHE A 387 -25.66 4.57 -7.68
C PHE A 387 -24.75 3.51 -7.04
N ALA A 388 -23.71 3.04 -7.76
CA ALA A 388 -22.75 2.10 -7.19
C ALA A 388 -21.78 2.78 -6.21
N GLY A 389 -21.42 4.06 -6.45
CA GLY A 389 -20.61 4.88 -5.57
C GLY A 389 -21.31 5.27 -4.27
N ASP A 390 -22.63 5.47 -4.30
CA ASP A 390 -23.43 5.80 -3.10
C ASP A 390 -23.81 4.58 -2.25
N PHE A 391 -24.05 3.41 -2.86
CA PHE A 391 -24.37 2.20 -2.10
C PHE A 391 -23.12 1.51 -1.51
N PHE A 392 -21.97 1.62 -2.20
CA PHE A 392 -20.71 0.98 -1.80
C PHE A 392 -19.59 1.98 -1.46
N GLY A 393 -19.88 3.21 -1.05
CA GLY A 393 -18.90 4.25 -0.65
C GLY A 393 -18.03 3.90 0.58
N ILE A 394 -17.47 2.70 0.62
CA ILE A 394 -16.78 2.05 1.72
C ILE A 394 -15.28 2.18 1.44
N ASP A 395 -14.66 3.24 1.96
CA ASP A 395 -13.20 3.34 1.96
C ASP A 395 -12.56 2.45 3.02
N MET A 396 -12.22 1.25 2.57
CA MET A 396 -11.42 0.28 3.30
C MET A 396 -10.08 0.04 2.59
N GLY A 397 -9.35 1.11 2.29
CA GLY A 397 -7.91 1.01 2.08
C GLY A 397 -7.13 1.19 3.38
N LEU A 398 -6.28 0.23 3.74
CA LEU A 398 -5.26 0.38 4.80
C LEU A 398 -4.29 1.53 4.51
#